data_AF-A0A1W5D1J2-F1
#
_entry.id   AF-A0A1W5D1J2-F1
#
_cell.length_a   1.000
_cell.length_b   1.000
_cell.length_c   1.000
_cell.angle_alpha   90.00
_cell.angle_beta   90.00
_cell.angle_gamma   90.00
#
_symmetry.space_group_name_H-M   'P 1'
#
loop_
_entity.id
_entity.type
_entity.pdbx_description
1 polymer ?
#
loop_
_entity_poly.entity_id
_entity_poly.type
_entity_poly.pdbx_seq_one_letter_code
_entity_poly.pdbx_strand_id
1 'polypeptide(L)'
;MSSSTWTDTLIDNGYLPNAVIRVGIRRLLAERIALIKSTSLTASYERKMKYVELLRTRPIAINTAEANQQHYEVGTSVLQGMLGRRMKYSCCLYPTEKETLDQAEVAMLEQYVERAELHDGQSILDLGCGWGSATLYLAERFPKSSVTGFSNSSTQRAYITSQAKSKGLGNVQVITGDVVEITSF
;
A
#
# COMPACT_ATOMS: atom_id res chain seq x y z
N MET A 1 5.39 -2.46 26.22
CA MET A 1 5.51 -1.00 26.40
C MET A 1 6.98 -0.64 26.30
N SER A 2 7.46 -0.31 25.11
CA SER A 2 8.85 0.17 24.92
C SER A 2 8.95 1.52 25.62
N SER A 3 9.92 1.71 26.51
CA SER A 3 10.19 3.01 27.12
C SER A 3 10.44 4.04 26.02
N SER A 4 9.58 5.06 25.92
CA SER A 4 9.77 6.16 24.99
C SER A 4 11.12 6.81 25.28
N THR A 5 12.00 6.79 24.30
CA THR A 5 13.30 7.42 24.42
C THR A 5 13.14 8.94 24.31
N TRP A 6 14.03 9.71 24.93
CA TRP A 6 14.04 11.18 24.76
C TRP A 6 14.11 11.59 23.29
N THR A 7 14.68 10.74 22.42
CA THR A 7 14.70 10.92 20.97
C THR A 7 13.31 10.85 20.34
N ASP A 8 12.43 9.96 20.80
CA ASP A 8 11.05 9.86 20.29
C ASP A 8 10.29 11.15 20.61
N THR A 9 10.42 11.67 21.83
CA THR A 9 9.81 12.94 22.23
C THR A 9 10.28 14.11 21.36
N LEU A 10 11.57 14.19 21.02
CA LEU A 10 12.08 15.26 20.17
C LEU A 10 11.59 15.15 18.72
N ILE A 11 11.44 13.93 18.20
CA ILE A 11 10.92 13.68 16.85
C ILE A 11 9.43 14.00 16.78
N ASP A 12 8.64 13.46 17.70
CA ASP A 12 7.17 13.57 17.69
C ASP A 12 6.70 15.02 17.88
N ASN A 13 7.43 15.82 18.64
CA ASN A 13 7.14 17.24 18.83
C ASN A 13 7.76 18.14 17.73
N GLY A 14 8.44 17.58 16.74
CA GLY A 14 9.01 18.33 15.62
C GLY A 14 10.21 19.22 16.00
N TYR A 15 10.90 18.94 17.11
CA TYR A 15 12.05 19.73 17.56
C TYR A 15 13.32 19.47 16.75
N LEU A 16 13.40 18.34 16.04
CA LEU A 16 14.57 18.00 15.22
C LEU A 16 14.45 18.53 13.78
N PRO A 17 15.46 19.26 13.27
CA PRO A 17 15.49 19.66 11.87
C PRO A 17 15.51 18.45 10.91
N ASN A 18 14.80 18.55 9.78
CA ASN A 18 14.73 17.49 8.77
C ASN A 18 16.11 16.99 8.29
N ALA A 19 17.13 17.86 8.24
CA ALA A 19 18.49 17.46 7.89
C ALA A 19 19.09 16.47 8.91
N VAL A 20 18.86 16.69 10.21
CA VAL A 20 19.32 15.84 11.30
C VAL A 20 18.57 14.51 11.28
N ILE A 21 17.24 14.55 11.12
CA ILE A 21 16.40 13.35 11.00
C ILE A 21 16.92 12.47 9.85
N ARG A 22 17.22 13.06 8.68
CA ARG A 22 17.77 12.33 7.53
C ARG A 22 19.13 11.69 7.80
N VAL A 23 19.99 12.28 8.63
CA VAL A 23 21.26 11.66 9.04
C VAL A 23 21.01 10.42 9.88
N GLY A 24 20.11 10.50 10.87
CA GLY A 24 19.71 9.36 11.70
C GLY A 24 19.13 8.22 10.86
N ILE A 25 18.18 8.53 9.97
CA ILE A 25 17.59 7.54 9.05
C ILE A 25 18.67 6.85 8.21
N ARG A 26 19.57 7.60 7.57
CA ARG A 26 20.63 7.01 6.73
C ARG A 26 21.57 6.11 7.51
N ARG A 27 21.89 6.48 8.76
CA ARG A 27 22.70 5.65 9.65
C ARG A 27 22.01 4.32 9.96
N LEU A 28 20.74 4.35 10.38
CA LEU A 28 19.97 3.14 10.68
C LEU A 28 19.82 2.23 9.45
N LEU A 29 19.60 2.82 8.27
CA LEU A 29 19.59 2.07 7.00
C LEU A 29 20.95 1.43 6.70
N ALA A 30 22.06 2.15 6.92
CA ALA A 30 23.40 1.61 6.72
C ALA A 30 23.73 0.46 7.70
N GLU A 31 23.33 0.59 8.97
CA GLU A 31 23.44 -0.47 9.98
C GLU A 31 22.62 -1.71 9.56
N ARG A 32 21.39 -1.51 9.06
CA ARG A 32 20.56 -2.60 8.53
C ARG A 32 21.20 -3.28 7.33
N ILE A 33 21.75 -2.52 6.38
CA ILE A 33 22.47 -3.06 5.21
C ILE A 33 23.68 -3.88 5.66
N ALA A 34 24.48 -3.36 6.60
CA ALA A 34 25.64 -4.07 7.14
C ALA A 34 25.24 -5.39 7.82
N LEU A 35 24.14 -5.38 8.58
CA LEU A 35 23.62 -6.57 9.28
C LEU A 35 23.16 -7.68 8.33
N ILE A 36 22.50 -7.32 7.23
CA ILE A 36 21.96 -8.29 6.26
C ILE A 36 22.94 -8.65 5.14
N LYS A 37 24.07 -7.94 5.05
CA LYS A 37 25.12 -8.22 4.06
C LYS A 37 25.64 -9.64 4.24
N SER A 38 25.73 -10.37 3.14
CA SER A 38 26.34 -11.70 3.09
C SER A 38 27.73 -11.63 2.47
N THR A 39 28.64 -12.48 2.93
CA THR A 39 30.01 -12.60 2.40
C THR A 39 30.09 -13.57 1.22
N SER A 40 29.08 -14.39 0.99
CA SER A 40 28.99 -15.29 -0.16
C SER A 40 27.55 -15.47 -0.67
N LEU A 41 27.41 -15.87 -1.95
CA LEU A 41 26.13 -16.21 -2.55
C LEU A 41 25.46 -17.37 -1.81
N THR A 42 26.23 -18.41 -1.46
CA THR A 42 25.75 -19.58 -0.70
C THR A 42 25.14 -19.17 0.64
N ALA A 43 25.86 -18.38 1.45
CA ALA A 43 25.36 -17.93 2.75
C ALA A 43 24.12 -17.00 2.61
N SER A 44 24.05 -16.22 1.52
CA SER A 44 22.87 -15.39 1.23
C SER A 44 21.66 -16.26 0.89
N TYR A 45 21.87 -17.29 0.07
CA TYR A 45 20.83 -18.23 -0.34
C TYR A 45 20.31 -19.03 0.86
N GLU A 46 21.20 -19.61 1.67
CA GLU A 46 20.83 -20.36 2.87
C GLU A 46 20.01 -19.51 3.84
N ARG A 47 20.42 -18.26 4.08
CA ARG A 47 19.68 -17.32 4.94
C ARG A 47 18.29 -17.04 4.38
N LYS A 48 18.18 -16.78 3.07
CA LYS A 48 16.89 -16.56 2.40
C LYS A 48 15.99 -17.79 2.53
N MET A 49 16.52 -18.98 2.24
CA MET A 49 15.73 -20.21 2.30
C MET A 49 15.31 -20.57 3.71
N LYS A 50 16.16 -20.33 4.73
CA LYS A 50 15.78 -20.46 6.14
C LYS A 50 14.63 -19.53 6.52
N TYR A 51 14.61 -18.30 6.01
CA TYR A 51 13.51 -17.37 6.23
C TYR A 51 12.24 -17.81 5.49
N VAL A 52 12.34 -18.28 4.26
CA VAL A 52 11.21 -18.85 3.52
C VAL A 52 10.60 -20.03 4.27
N GLU A 53 11.43 -20.94 4.78
CA GLU A 53 10.95 -22.08 5.57
C GLU A 53 10.28 -21.65 6.87
N LEU A 54 10.83 -20.62 7.54
CA LEU A 54 10.18 -20.03 8.71
C LEU A 54 8.78 -19.49 8.35
N LEU A 55 8.64 -18.74 7.26
CA LEU A 55 7.36 -18.14 6.83
C LEU A 55 6.29 -19.20 6.54
N ARG A 56 6.66 -20.39 6.05
CA ARG A 56 5.71 -21.50 5.84
C ARG A 56 5.04 -21.98 7.13
N THR A 57 5.68 -21.77 8.27
CA THR A 57 5.15 -22.18 9.60
C THR A 57 4.39 -21.07 10.31
N ARG A 58 4.28 -19.87 9.71
CA ARG A 58 3.58 -18.73 10.32
C ARG A 58 2.13 -18.67 9.82
N PRO A 59 1.21 -18.09 10.61
CA PRO A 59 -0.13 -17.76 10.10
C PRO A 59 -0.03 -16.72 8.97
N ILE A 60 -1.08 -16.64 8.14
CA ILE A 60 -1.15 -15.74 6.97
C ILE A 60 -0.87 -14.28 7.38
N ALA A 61 -1.44 -13.85 8.51
CA ALA A 61 -1.14 -12.57 9.11
C ALA A 61 -1.04 -12.70 10.64
N ILE A 62 -0.19 -11.88 11.25
CA ILE A 62 -0.08 -11.68 12.70
C ILE A 62 -0.52 -10.25 13.02
N ASN A 63 -1.10 -10.02 14.19
CA ASN A 63 -1.51 -8.70 14.69
C ASN A 63 -2.51 -7.94 13.78
N THR A 64 -3.49 -8.64 13.18
CA THR A 64 -4.50 -8.01 12.29
C THR A 64 -5.29 -6.90 12.99
N ALA A 65 -5.59 -7.05 14.29
CA ALA A 65 -6.31 -6.05 15.07
C ALA A 65 -5.53 -4.72 15.27
N GLU A 66 -4.21 -4.78 15.52
CA GLU A 66 -3.37 -3.59 15.71
C GLU A 66 -3.12 -2.86 14.38
N ALA A 67 -2.89 -3.61 13.29
CA ALA A 67 -2.77 -3.04 11.95
C ALA A 67 -4.06 -2.31 11.53
N ASN A 68 -5.22 -2.90 11.87
CA ASN A 68 -6.52 -2.26 11.65
C ASN A 68 -6.62 -0.95 12.45
N GLN A 69 -6.27 -0.93 13.74
CA GLN A 69 -6.31 0.26 14.59
C GLN A 69 -5.40 1.40 14.07
N GLN A 70 -4.19 1.10 13.63
CA GLN A 70 -3.25 2.12 13.09
C GLN A 70 -3.75 2.76 11.78
N HIS A 71 -4.60 2.07 11.01
CA HIS A 71 -5.22 2.63 9.80
C HIS A 71 -6.50 3.43 10.07
N TYR A 72 -7.05 3.42 11.29
CA TYR A 72 -8.25 4.18 11.65
C TYR A 72 -7.96 5.59 12.20
N GLU A 73 -6.70 5.93 12.52
CA GLU A 73 -6.39 7.22 13.15
C GLU A 73 -6.24 8.38 12.15
N VAL A 74 -6.01 8.10 10.86
CA VAL A 74 -5.86 9.15 9.84
C VAL A 74 -7.12 9.23 8.98
N GLY A 75 -7.88 10.32 9.14
CA GLY A 75 -9.09 10.56 8.34
C GLY A 75 -8.79 10.70 6.85
N THR A 76 -9.71 10.24 5.99
CA THR A 76 -9.58 10.30 4.52
C THR A 76 -9.21 11.69 4.01
N SER A 77 -9.68 12.76 4.65
CA SER A 77 -9.37 14.15 4.28
C SER A 77 -7.89 14.50 4.40
N VAL A 78 -7.19 13.95 5.40
CA VAL A 78 -5.73 14.14 5.56
C VAL A 78 -5.01 13.51 4.37
N LEU A 79 -5.40 12.31 3.99
CA LEU A 79 -4.82 11.61 2.84
C LEU A 79 -5.13 12.32 1.53
N GLN A 80 -6.31 12.91 1.37
CA GLN A 80 -6.63 13.75 0.22
C GLN A 80 -5.73 14.99 0.12
N GLY A 81 -5.22 15.50 1.26
CA GLY A 81 -4.24 16.58 1.28
C GLY A 81 -2.80 16.15 0.98
N MET A 82 -2.50 14.85 1.06
CA MET A 82 -1.14 14.31 0.90
C MET A 82 -0.93 13.57 -0.42
N LEU A 83 -1.98 12.95 -0.96
CA LEU A 83 -1.93 12.07 -2.12
C LEU A 83 -2.38 12.80 -3.40
N GLY A 84 -2.09 12.18 -4.54
CA GLY A 84 -2.59 12.66 -5.82
C GLY A 84 -4.08 12.35 -6.00
N ARG A 85 -4.63 12.78 -7.14
CA ARG A 85 -6.06 12.65 -7.47
C ARG A 85 -6.57 11.22 -7.49
N ARG A 86 -5.72 10.23 -7.73
CA ARG A 86 -6.11 8.81 -7.70
C ARG A 86 -6.09 8.24 -6.29
N MET A 87 -5.69 9.01 -5.27
CA MET A 87 -5.60 8.56 -3.87
C MET A 87 -4.73 7.31 -3.71
N LYS A 88 -3.59 7.26 -4.42
CA LYS A 88 -2.74 6.09 -4.48
C LYS A 88 -1.79 6.05 -3.28
N TYR A 89 -2.18 5.33 -2.24
CA TYR A 89 -1.34 5.12 -1.06
C TYR A 89 -0.34 3.96 -1.26
N SER A 90 0.44 4.02 -2.33
CA SER A 90 1.53 3.08 -2.66
C SER A 90 2.47 3.68 -3.71
N CYS A 91 3.65 3.07 -3.92
CA CYS A 91 4.71 3.61 -4.78
C CYS A 91 4.23 4.03 -6.18
N CYS A 92 4.49 5.28 -6.58
CA CYS A 92 4.20 5.81 -7.91
C CYS A 92 5.36 5.56 -8.89
N LEU A 93 5.14 5.79 -10.18
CA LEU A 93 6.16 5.60 -11.23
C LEU A 93 6.52 6.96 -11.83
N TYR A 94 7.82 7.29 -11.85
CA TYR A 94 8.34 8.53 -12.43
C TYR A 94 9.31 8.21 -13.57
N PRO A 95 8.83 7.91 -14.79
CA PRO A 95 9.69 7.49 -15.90
C PRO A 95 10.78 8.50 -16.28
N THR A 96 10.48 9.80 -16.18
CA THR A 96 11.40 10.88 -16.57
C THR A 96 11.87 11.74 -15.40
N GLU A 97 11.41 11.43 -14.19
CA GLU A 97 11.61 12.21 -12.95
C GLU A 97 11.00 13.62 -12.98
N LYS A 98 10.17 13.91 -13.99
CA LYS A 98 9.53 15.23 -14.19
C LYS A 98 8.01 15.18 -14.03
N GLU A 99 7.46 14.00 -13.80
CA GLU A 99 6.02 13.81 -13.61
C GLU A 99 5.56 14.51 -12.32
N THR A 100 4.38 15.12 -12.36
CA THR A 100 3.65 15.48 -11.14
C THR A 100 3.23 14.21 -10.39
N LEU A 101 2.88 14.33 -9.11
CA LEU A 101 2.36 13.19 -8.34
C LEU A 101 1.15 12.54 -9.05
N ASP A 102 0.20 13.35 -9.54
CA ASP A 102 -0.97 12.87 -10.28
C ASP A 102 -0.58 12.06 -11.53
N GLN A 103 0.43 12.52 -12.28
CA GLN A 103 0.94 11.82 -13.45
C GLN A 103 1.63 10.52 -13.07
N ALA A 104 2.41 10.54 -11.98
CA ALA A 104 3.13 9.37 -11.50
C ALA A 104 2.22 8.28 -10.92
N GLU A 105 1.09 8.66 -10.33
CA GLU A 105 0.04 7.72 -9.92
C GLU A 105 -0.51 6.98 -11.14
N VAL A 106 -0.90 7.72 -12.19
CA VAL A 106 -1.44 7.15 -13.43
C VAL A 106 -0.41 6.29 -14.16
N ALA A 107 0.83 6.74 -14.25
CA ALA A 107 1.91 5.98 -14.89
C ALA A 107 2.11 4.60 -14.24
N MET A 108 2.02 4.52 -12.90
CA MET A 108 2.09 3.24 -12.21
C MET A 108 0.85 2.38 -12.46
N LEU A 109 -0.34 2.98 -12.52
CA LEU A 109 -1.58 2.25 -12.79
C LEU A 109 -1.60 1.67 -14.21
N GLU A 110 -1.09 2.39 -15.21
CA GLU A 110 -0.89 1.85 -16.57
C GLU A 110 0.12 0.69 -16.57
N GLN A 111 1.20 0.79 -15.78
CA GLN A 111 2.15 -0.32 -15.64
C GLN A 111 1.49 -1.57 -15.01
N TYR A 112 0.49 -1.41 -14.14
CA TYR A 112 -0.30 -2.54 -13.64
C TYR A 112 -1.13 -3.17 -14.75
N VAL A 113 -1.79 -2.36 -15.58
CA VAL A 113 -2.57 -2.83 -16.74
C VAL A 113 -1.69 -3.66 -17.68
N GLU A 114 -0.51 -3.15 -18.04
CA GLU A 114 0.43 -3.83 -18.93
C GLU A 114 0.91 -5.15 -18.34
N ARG A 115 1.42 -5.13 -17.10
CA ARG A 115 2.07 -6.31 -16.49
C ARG A 115 1.10 -7.40 -16.05
N ALA A 116 -0.13 -7.03 -15.71
CA ALA A 116 -1.18 -7.98 -15.39
C ALA A 116 -2.03 -8.36 -16.61
N GLU A 117 -1.67 -7.88 -17.81
CA GLU A 117 -2.34 -8.17 -19.08
C GLU A 117 -3.85 -7.90 -19.02
N LEU A 118 -4.22 -6.79 -18.36
CA LEU A 118 -5.63 -6.45 -18.14
C LEU A 118 -6.27 -5.95 -19.43
N HIS A 119 -7.48 -6.43 -19.69
CA HIS A 119 -8.27 -6.01 -20.84
C HIS A 119 -9.75 -5.92 -20.50
N ASP A 120 -10.49 -5.21 -21.35
CA ASP A 120 -11.92 -5.00 -21.16
C ASP A 120 -12.70 -6.33 -21.22
N GLY A 121 -13.71 -6.47 -20.35
CA GLY A 121 -14.54 -7.68 -20.23
C GLY A 121 -14.07 -8.72 -19.21
N GLN A 122 -13.04 -8.43 -18.41
CA GLN A 122 -12.55 -9.31 -17.36
C GLN A 122 -13.30 -9.11 -16.03
N SER A 123 -13.25 -10.13 -15.16
CA SER A 123 -13.56 -9.97 -13.73
C SER A 123 -12.25 -9.74 -12.97
N ILE A 124 -12.12 -8.60 -12.31
CA ILE A 124 -10.87 -8.13 -11.71
C ILE A 124 -11.05 -7.98 -10.19
N LEU A 125 -10.14 -8.55 -9.41
CA LEU A 125 -10.09 -8.41 -7.95
C LEU A 125 -8.88 -7.55 -7.54
N ASP A 126 -9.13 -6.44 -6.86
CA ASP A 126 -8.14 -5.55 -6.24
C ASP A 126 -8.07 -5.84 -4.72
N LEU A 127 -7.18 -6.74 -4.33
CA LEU A 127 -7.04 -7.21 -2.95
C LEU A 127 -6.18 -6.24 -2.12
N GLY A 128 -6.77 -5.62 -1.09
CA GLY A 128 -6.13 -4.54 -0.35
C GLY A 128 -6.22 -3.21 -1.10
N CYS A 129 -7.41 -2.88 -1.60
CA CYS A 129 -7.62 -1.80 -2.58
C CYS A 129 -7.37 -0.37 -2.06
N GLY A 130 -7.14 -0.20 -0.75
CA GLY A 130 -6.91 1.11 -0.14
C GLY A 130 -8.08 2.07 -0.40
N TRP A 131 -7.79 3.30 -0.83
CA TRP A 131 -8.82 4.27 -1.25
C TRP A 131 -9.31 4.09 -2.71
N GLY A 132 -9.05 2.91 -3.30
CA GLY A 132 -9.57 2.50 -4.61
C GLY A 132 -8.87 3.11 -5.80
N SER A 133 -7.59 3.45 -5.67
CA SER A 133 -6.79 4.01 -6.77
C SER A 133 -6.83 3.12 -8.03
N ALA A 134 -6.53 1.83 -7.87
CA ALA A 134 -6.60 0.85 -8.96
C ALA A 134 -8.04 0.45 -9.27
N THR A 135 -8.84 0.10 -8.25
CA THR A 135 -10.28 -0.23 -8.42
C THR A 135 -11.03 0.77 -9.32
N LEU A 136 -11.00 2.07 -9.00
CA LEU A 136 -11.72 3.10 -9.75
C LEU A 136 -11.08 3.34 -11.13
N TYR A 137 -9.75 3.31 -11.21
CA TYR A 137 -9.04 3.48 -12.47
C TYR A 137 -9.37 2.39 -13.48
N LEU A 138 -9.34 1.13 -13.04
CA LEU A 138 -9.64 -0.03 -13.89
C LEU A 138 -11.10 -0.04 -14.32
N ALA A 139 -12.02 0.35 -13.44
CA ALA A 139 -13.44 0.47 -13.78
C ALA A 139 -13.72 1.57 -14.83
N GLU A 140 -13.01 2.71 -14.76
CA GLU A 140 -13.06 3.75 -15.80
C GLU A 140 -12.44 3.28 -17.12
N ARG A 141 -11.30 2.56 -17.06
CA ARG A 141 -10.53 2.09 -18.21
C ARG A 141 -11.25 0.97 -18.98
N PHE A 142 -11.98 0.11 -18.26
CA PHE A 142 -12.57 -1.13 -18.75
C PHE A 142 -14.07 -1.21 -18.41
N PRO A 143 -14.94 -0.53 -19.19
CA PRO A 143 -16.37 -0.41 -18.88
C PRO A 143 -17.16 -1.73 -18.97
N LYS A 144 -16.65 -2.76 -19.64
CA LYS A 144 -17.27 -4.09 -19.71
C LYS A 144 -16.74 -5.05 -18.64
N SER A 145 -15.65 -4.69 -17.98
CA SER A 145 -15.11 -5.46 -16.86
C SER A 145 -15.93 -5.25 -15.59
N SER A 146 -15.94 -6.25 -14.71
CA SER A 146 -16.42 -6.11 -13.33
C SER A 146 -15.23 -5.99 -12.40
N VAL A 147 -15.17 -4.93 -11.59
CA VAL A 147 -14.04 -4.68 -10.68
C VAL A 147 -14.50 -4.77 -9.23
N THR A 148 -13.94 -5.72 -8.49
CA THR A 148 -14.17 -5.92 -7.07
C THR A 148 -12.97 -5.42 -6.27
N GLY A 149 -13.16 -4.37 -5.47
CA GLY A 149 -12.19 -3.96 -4.45
C GLY A 149 -12.42 -4.69 -3.14
N PHE A 150 -11.36 -5.17 -2.50
CA PHE A 150 -11.44 -5.78 -1.16
C PHE A 150 -10.59 -5.00 -0.16
N SER A 151 -11.17 -4.62 0.97
CA SER A 151 -10.50 -3.89 2.04
C SER A 151 -10.98 -4.35 3.42
N ASN A 152 -10.14 -4.26 4.44
CA ASN A 152 -10.54 -4.43 5.84
C ASN A 152 -11.18 -3.17 6.45
N SER A 153 -11.24 -2.05 5.71
CA SER A 153 -11.66 -0.74 6.21
C SER A 153 -13.01 -0.31 5.64
N SER A 154 -13.94 0.02 6.54
CA SER A 154 -15.25 0.55 6.19
C SER A 154 -15.19 1.97 5.60
N THR A 155 -14.23 2.80 6.03
CA THR A 155 -14.06 4.18 5.52
C THR A 155 -13.53 4.19 4.10
N GLN A 156 -12.62 3.26 3.77
CA GLN A 156 -12.14 3.04 2.41
C GLN A 156 -13.28 2.62 1.49
N ARG A 157 -14.09 1.63 1.90
CA ARG A 157 -15.30 1.23 1.15
C ARG A 157 -16.24 2.41 0.91
N ALA A 158 -16.57 3.16 1.95
CA ALA A 158 -17.47 4.32 1.83
C ALA A 158 -16.94 5.36 0.83
N TYR A 159 -15.63 5.64 0.87
CA TYR A 159 -14.98 6.54 -0.08
C TYR A 159 -15.10 6.04 -1.53
N ILE A 160 -14.73 4.78 -1.79
CA ILE A 160 -14.76 4.19 -3.14
C ILE A 160 -16.18 4.16 -3.70
N THR A 161 -17.15 3.71 -2.91
CA THR A 161 -18.56 3.67 -3.35
C THR A 161 -19.08 5.07 -3.67
N SER A 162 -18.73 6.08 -2.87
CA SER A 162 -19.09 7.48 -3.16
C SER A 162 -18.45 7.98 -4.46
N GLN A 163 -17.17 7.71 -4.68
CA GLN A 163 -16.47 8.10 -5.90
C GLN A 163 -17.04 7.40 -7.14
N ALA A 164 -17.26 6.09 -7.07
CA ALA A 164 -17.87 5.31 -8.15
C ALA A 164 -19.26 5.88 -8.53
N LYS A 165 -20.10 6.16 -7.53
CA LYS A 165 -21.41 6.80 -7.73
C LYS A 165 -21.28 8.17 -8.39
N SER A 166 -20.37 9.02 -7.92
CA SER A 166 -20.17 10.37 -8.49
C SER A 166 -19.69 10.35 -9.94
N LYS A 167 -18.99 9.28 -10.35
CA LYS A 167 -18.47 9.06 -11.70
C LYS A 167 -19.41 8.25 -12.59
N GLY A 168 -20.54 7.78 -12.06
CA GLY A 168 -21.48 6.93 -12.80
C GLY A 168 -20.96 5.52 -13.10
N LEU A 169 -19.98 5.02 -12.33
CA LEU A 169 -19.39 3.69 -12.52
C LEU A 169 -20.30 2.62 -11.91
N GLY A 170 -21.02 1.90 -12.77
CA GLY A 170 -21.90 0.78 -12.37
C GLY A 170 -21.20 -0.57 -12.24
N ASN A 171 -19.91 -0.65 -12.61
CA ASN A 171 -19.11 -1.87 -12.67
C ASN A 171 -18.11 -2.03 -11.51
N VAL A 172 -18.37 -1.35 -10.38
CA VAL A 172 -17.54 -1.40 -9.17
C VAL A 172 -18.31 -2.04 -8.03
N GLN A 173 -17.74 -3.06 -7.40
CA GLN A 173 -18.18 -3.61 -6.13
C GLN A 173 -17.06 -3.46 -5.09
N VAL A 174 -17.41 -3.20 -3.83
CA VAL A 174 -16.41 -3.16 -2.75
C VAL A 174 -16.86 -4.02 -1.58
N ILE A 175 -16.01 -4.98 -1.21
CA ILE A 175 -16.21 -5.92 -0.12
C ILE A 175 -15.35 -5.49 1.07
N THR A 176 -15.96 -5.46 2.26
CA THR A 176 -15.23 -5.24 3.51
C THR A 176 -15.08 -6.55 4.27
N GLY A 177 -13.85 -6.95 4.61
CA GLY A 177 -13.60 -8.18 5.36
C GLY A 177 -12.13 -8.37 5.73
N ASP A 178 -11.84 -9.42 6.51
CA ASP A 178 -10.48 -9.87 6.78
C ASP A 178 -10.06 -10.89 5.72
N VAL A 179 -8.91 -10.66 5.07
CA VAL A 179 -8.35 -11.56 4.06
C VAL A 179 -7.95 -12.91 4.63
N VAL A 180 -7.72 -13.00 5.94
CA VAL A 180 -7.40 -14.26 6.61
C VAL A 180 -8.64 -15.15 6.75
N GLU A 181 -9.83 -14.56 6.80
CA GLU A 181 -11.09 -15.26 7.06
C GLU A 181 -11.92 -15.53 5.79
N ILE A 182 -11.55 -14.93 4.66
CA ILE A 182 -12.34 -15.02 3.43
C ILE A 182 -12.27 -16.41 2.80
N THR A 183 -13.44 -16.97 2.44
CA THR A 183 -13.59 -18.29 1.83
C THR A 183 -14.10 -18.27 0.39
N SER A 184 -14.69 -17.16 -0.07
CA SER A 184 -15.08 -16.93 -1.47
C SER A 184 -15.27 -15.43 -1.77
N PHE A 185 -15.17 -15.05 -3.05
CA PHE A 185 -15.47 -13.71 -3.59
C PHE A 185 -16.71 -13.74 -4.47
#